data_AF-A0A834J2N9-F1
#
_entry.id   AF-A0A834J2N9-F1
#
_cell.length_a   1.000
_cell.length_b   1.000
_cell.length_c   1.000
_cell.angle_alpha   90.00
_cell.angle_beta   90.00
_cell.angle_gamma   90.00
#
_symmetry.space_group_name_H-M   'P 1'
#
loop_
_entity.id
_entity.type
_entity.pdbx_description
1 polymer ?
#
loop_
_entity_poly.entity_id
_entity_poly.type
_entity_poly.pdbx_seq_one_letter_code
_entity_poly.pdbx_strand_id
1 'polypeptide(L)'
;MLKFLLLFQFICFSLSDHAIVYKITSCNNEQYPIMVSHVKIQKQNYKLFISGSLETKININNPIKAQLNVKKYIKTLNIWLPVPCIDKMGSCSFDDLCHYGIPNNETCPDDFIKNNVPCRCPIPTGNYTINPDMQVRII
;
A
#
# COMPACT_ATOMS: atom_id res chain seq x y z
N MET A 1 45.06 -24.06 10.95
CA MET A 1 44.60 -23.15 9.87
C MET A 1 43.14 -23.37 9.45
N LEU A 2 42.65 -24.61 9.32
CA LEU A 2 41.28 -24.91 8.81
C LEU A 2 40.13 -24.48 9.75
N LYS A 3 40.36 -24.37 11.07
CA LYS A 3 39.35 -23.94 12.05
C LYS A 3 38.93 -22.46 11.92
N PHE A 4 39.78 -21.59 11.37
CA PHE A 4 39.49 -20.15 11.27
C PHE A 4 38.58 -19.81 10.08
N LEU A 5 38.63 -20.62 9.01
CA LEU A 5 37.78 -20.47 7.81
C LEU A 5 36.31 -20.81 8.10
N LEU A 6 36.07 -21.84 8.94
CA LEU A 6 34.74 -22.29 9.33
C LEU A 6 34.00 -21.29 10.22
N LEU A 7 34.74 -20.57 11.08
CA LEU A 7 34.17 -19.51 11.92
C LEU A 7 33.70 -18.30 11.08
N PHE A 8 34.39 -17.97 10.00
CA PHE A 8 34.01 -16.86 9.11
C PHE A 8 32.75 -17.16 8.29
N GLN A 9 32.52 -18.42 7.88
CA GLN A 9 31.28 -18.81 7.22
C GLN A 9 30.08 -18.75 8.19
N PHE A 10 30.25 -19.17 9.45
CA PHE A 10 29.17 -19.12 10.44
C PHE A 10 28.71 -17.69 10.77
N ILE A 11 29.63 -16.71 10.77
CA ILE A 11 29.26 -15.31 11.03
C ILE A 11 28.40 -14.75 9.89
N CYS A 12 28.67 -15.12 8.63
CA CYS A 12 27.94 -14.62 7.48
C CYS A 12 26.47 -15.12 7.41
N PHE A 13 26.18 -16.32 7.91
CA PHE A 13 24.82 -16.87 7.93
C PHE A 13 23.89 -16.25 9.00
N SER A 14 24.45 -15.55 9.99
CA SER A 14 23.66 -14.99 11.12
C SER A 14 23.00 -13.64 10.82
N LEU A 15 23.29 -13.01 9.69
CA LEU A 15 22.63 -11.79 9.22
C LEU A 15 21.56 -12.13 8.16
N SER A 16 20.65 -13.03 8.52
CA SER A 16 19.40 -13.16 7.75
C SER A 16 18.49 -12.01 8.17
N ASP A 17 18.64 -10.87 7.48
CA ASP A 17 17.67 -9.78 7.52
C ASP A 17 16.27 -10.37 7.35
N HIS A 18 15.39 -10.14 8.32
CA HIS A 18 13.95 -10.35 8.14
C HIS A 18 13.45 -9.29 7.14
N ALA A 19 13.82 -9.43 5.88
CA ALA A 19 13.31 -8.59 4.81
C ALA A 19 11.81 -8.87 4.67
N ILE A 20 10.99 -7.94 5.15
CA ILE A 20 9.55 -7.95 4.90
C ILE A 20 9.38 -7.61 3.42
N VAL A 21 9.10 -8.63 2.61
CA VAL A 21 8.83 -8.46 1.18
C VAL A 21 7.35 -8.12 1.01
N TYR A 22 7.07 -6.91 0.55
CA TYR A 22 5.73 -6.51 0.14
C TYR A 22 5.51 -6.91 -1.32
N LYS A 23 4.58 -7.83 -1.58
CA LYS A 23 4.19 -8.24 -2.93
C LYS A 23 2.76 -7.80 -3.19
N ILE A 24 2.56 -7.03 -4.25
CA ILE A 24 1.25 -6.63 -4.74
C ILE A 24 1.07 -7.28 -6.11
N THR A 25 -0.09 -7.86 -6.35
CA THR A 25 -0.42 -8.53 -7.60
C THR A 25 -1.88 -8.28 -7.89
N SER A 26 -2.22 -7.94 -9.13
CA SER A 26 -3.61 -7.84 -9.55
C SER A 26 -4.29 -9.19 -9.36
N CYS A 27 -5.51 -9.19 -8.84
CA CYS A 27 -6.27 -10.43 -8.64
C CYS A 27 -6.60 -11.10 -9.98
N ASN A 28 -6.89 -10.28 -11.00
CA ASN A 28 -7.29 -10.72 -12.33
C ASN A 28 -6.44 -10.03 -13.41
N ASN A 29 -6.39 -10.63 -14.60
CA ASN A 29 -5.70 -10.08 -15.77
C ASN A 29 -6.62 -9.24 -16.67
N GLU A 30 -7.81 -8.87 -16.18
CA GLU A 30 -8.77 -8.05 -16.91
C GLU A 30 -8.28 -6.59 -16.99
N GLN A 31 -8.56 -5.93 -18.12
CA GLN A 31 -8.32 -4.51 -18.28
C GLN A 31 -9.48 -3.72 -17.67
N TYR A 32 -9.29 -3.25 -16.45
CA TYR A 32 -10.20 -2.29 -15.83
C TYR A 32 -9.89 -0.86 -16.30
N PRO A 33 -10.89 0.05 -16.31
CA PRO A 33 -10.65 1.46 -16.67
C PRO A 33 -9.80 2.19 -15.62
N ILE A 34 -9.59 1.60 -14.44
CA ILE A 34 -8.74 2.10 -13.36
C ILE A 34 -7.62 1.08 -13.15
N MET A 35 -6.38 1.51 -13.30
CA MET A 35 -5.19 0.66 -13.18
C MET A 35 -4.21 1.26 -12.17
N VAL A 36 -3.83 0.45 -11.18
CA VAL A 36 -2.82 0.80 -10.19
C VAL A 36 -1.56 -0.02 -10.49
N SER A 37 -0.43 0.64 -10.64
CA SER A 37 0.84 0.02 -11.03
C SER A 37 2.02 0.59 -10.25
N HIS A 38 3.17 -0.09 -10.36
CA HIS A 38 4.44 0.32 -9.76
C HIS A 38 4.40 0.59 -8.25
N VAL A 39 3.47 -0.05 -7.53
CA VAL A 39 3.33 0.18 -6.09
C VAL A 39 4.55 -0.39 -5.35
N LYS A 40 5.23 0.46 -4.59
CA LYS A 40 6.35 0.08 -3.72
C LYS A 40 6.09 0.53 -2.31
N ILE A 41 6.33 -0.36 -1.36
CA ILE A 41 6.22 -0.08 0.07
C ILE A 41 7.61 -0.27 0.67
N GLN A 42 8.13 0.78 1.30
CA GLN A 42 9.42 0.77 1.97
C GLN A 42 9.21 1.16 3.43
N LYS A 43 9.97 0.54 4.34
CA LYS A 43 9.95 0.86 5.77
C LYS A 43 11.33 1.37 6.17
N GLN A 44 11.41 2.57 6.73
CA GLN A 44 12.65 3.12 7.29
C GLN A 44 12.35 3.80 8.63
N ASN A 45 13.07 3.44 9.69
CA ASN A 45 12.92 4.05 11.03
C ASN A 45 11.47 4.23 11.49
N TYR A 46 10.69 3.14 11.45
CA TYR A 46 9.26 3.09 11.80
C TYR A 46 8.31 3.87 10.88
N LYS A 47 8.82 4.59 9.87
CA LYS A 47 8.01 5.24 8.83
C LYS A 47 7.78 4.29 7.68
N LEU A 48 6.59 4.37 7.09
CA LEU A 48 6.23 3.70 5.84
C LEU A 48 6.25 4.73 4.71
N PHE A 49 6.91 4.37 3.61
CA PHE A 49 6.96 5.15 2.38
C PHE A 49 6.26 4.34 1.31
N ILE A 50 5.26 4.94 0.69
CA ILE A 50 4.43 4.30 -0.33
C ILE A 50 4.58 5.12 -1.60
N SER A 51 4.87 4.46 -2.70
CA SER A 51 4.86 5.07 -4.03
C SER A 51 4.09 4.19 -5.00
N GLY A 52 3.64 4.77 -6.11
CA GLY A 52 2.89 4.06 -7.13
C GLY A 52 2.28 5.00 -8.16
N SER A 53 1.64 4.42 -9.17
CA SER A 53 0.98 5.13 -10.25
C SER A 53 -0.47 4.67 -10.38
N LEU A 54 -1.35 5.62 -10.68
CA LEU A 54 -2.75 5.41 -10.98
C LEU A 54 -3.02 5.94 -12.40
N GLU A 55 -3.50 5.07 -13.27
CA GLU A 55 -4.08 5.43 -14.57
C GLU A 55 -5.59 5.23 -14.49
N THR A 56 -6.37 6.24 -14.85
CA THR A 56 -7.83 6.14 -14.91
C THR A 56 -8.38 6.74 -16.20
N LYS A 57 -9.13 5.93 -16.94
CA LYS A 57 -9.78 6.30 -18.21
C LYS A 57 -11.19 6.89 -18.02
N ILE A 58 -11.63 6.97 -16.77
CA ILE A 58 -12.93 7.51 -16.36
C ILE A 58 -12.74 8.46 -15.18
N ASN A 59 -13.70 9.36 -14.98
CA ASN A 59 -13.78 10.12 -13.73
C ASN A 59 -14.22 9.19 -12.61
N ILE A 60 -13.44 9.14 -11.53
CA ILE A 60 -13.77 8.37 -10.33
C ILE A 60 -14.57 9.30 -9.42
N ASN A 61 -15.88 9.08 -9.40
CA ASN A 61 -16.84 9.86 -8.62
C ASN A 61 -17.39 9.03 -7.46
N ASN A 62 -17.95 9.70 -6.47
CA ASN A 62 -18.69 9.04 -5.40
C ASN A 62 -19.99 8.39 -5.95
N PRO A 63 -20.41 7.23 -5.43
CA PRO A 63 -19.74 6.43 -4.40
C PRO A 63 -18.76 5.40 -4.97
N ILE A 64 -17.62 5.20 -4.31
CA ILE A 64 -16.63 4.15 -4.63
C ILE A 64 -16.71 3.04 -3.60
N LYS A 65 -17.46 1.97 -3.90
CA LYS A 65 -17.55 0.80 -3.02
C LYS A 65 -16.26 -0.02 -3.05
N ALA A 66 -15.81 -0.45 -1.88
CA ALA A 66 -14.65 -1.33 -1.75
C ALA A 66 -14.87 -2.42 -0.72
N GLN A 67 -14.34 -3.61 -0.98
CA GLN A 67 -14.32 -4.71 -0.04
C GLN A 67 -12.88 -5.13 0.23
N LEU A 68 -12.49 -5.12 1.50
CA LEU A 68 -11.17 -5.56 1.93
C LEU A 68 -11.30 -6.94 2.57
N ASN A 69 -10.45 -7.88 2.15
CA ASN A 69 -10.37 -9.22 2.71
C ASN A 69 -8.96 -9.44 3.26
N VAL A 70 -8.80 -9.35 4.58
CA VAL A 70 -7.50 -9.45 5.26
C VAL A 70 -7.37 -10.84 5.89
N LYS A 71 -6.23 -11.48 5.64
CA LYS A 71 -5.90 -12.77 6.26
C LYS A 71 -4.52 -12.71 6.90
N LYS A 72 -4.39 -13.34 8.07
CA LYS A 72 -3.11 -13.54 8.76
C LYS A 72 -2.64 -14.97 8.52
N TYR A 73 -1.43 -15.12 8.00
CA TYR A 73 -0.80 -16.42 7.87
C TYR A 73 -0.19 -16.87 9.19
N ILE A 74 -0.61 -18.04 9.67
CA ILE A 74 -0.08 -18.66 10.89
C ILE A 74 0.87 -19.78 10.47
N LYS A 75 2.17 -19.48 10.45
CA LYS A 75 3.23 -20.39 10.00
C LYS A 75 3.20 -21.75 10.71
N THR A 76 2.99 -21.77 12.03
CA THR A 76 2.99 -22.99 12.86
C THR A 76 1.89 -23.97 12.47
N LEU A 77 0.77 -23.48 11.95
CA LEU A 77 -0.39 -24.28 11.56
C LEU A 77 -0.56 -24.39 10.05
N ASN A 78 0.26 -23.69 9.26
CA ASN A 78 0.16 -23.58 7.81
C ASN A 78 -1.25 -23.17 7.31
N ILE A 79 -1.93 -22.26 8.03
CA ILE A 79 -3.28 -21.77 7.69
C ILE A 79 -3.33 -20.25 7.52
N TRP A 80 -4.31 -19.78 6.74
CA TRP A 80 -4.67 -18.37 6.60
C TRP A 80 -5.95 -18.07 7.38
N LEU A 81 -5.82 -17.37 8.51
CA LEU A 81 -6.95 -17.00 9.34
C LEU A 81 -7.53 -15.65 8.87
N PRO A 82 -8.84 -15.56 8.55
CA PRO A 82 -9.46 -14.28 8.23
C PRO A 82 -9.45 -13.36 9.45
N VAL A 83 -9.13 -12.09 9.23
CA VAL A 83 -9.19 -11.05 10.27
C VAL A 83 -10.55 -10.37 10.15
N PRO A 84 -11.43 -10.43 11.17
CA PRO A 84 -12.75 -9.81 11.11
C PRO A 84 -12.65 -8.28 11.03
N CYS A 85 -13.72 -7.63 10.60
CA CYS A 85 -13.83 -6.17 10.67
C CYS A 85 -14.10 -5.74 12.12
N ILE A 86 -13.20 -4.97 12.72
CA ILE A 86 -13.36 -4.35 14.04
C ILE A 86 -12.86 -2.90 13.91
N ASP A 87 -13.68 -1.92 14.27
CA ASP A 87 -13.32 -0.50 14.20
C ASP A 87 -12.71 -0.06 12.87
N LYS A 88 -13.28 -0.55 11.75
CA LYS A 88 -12.82 -0.30 10.36
C LYS A 88 -11.44 -0.90 10.03
N MET A 89 -10.93 -1.81 10.86
CA MET A 89 -9.70 -2.58 10.62
C MET A 89 -10.02 -4.05 10.33
N GLY A 90 -9.29 -4.68 9.41
CA GLY A 90 -9.49 -6.08 9.02
C GLY A 90 -10.35 -6.23 7.76
N SER A 91 -11.16 -7.29 7.69
CA SER A 91 -11.96 -7.60 6.50
C SER A 91 -13.27 -6.80 6.46
N CYS A 92 -13.18 -5.52 6.10
CA CYS A 92 -14.31 -4.58 6.09
C CYS A 92 -14.87 -4.32 4.69
N SER A 93 -16.13 -3.93 4.62
CA SER A 93 -16.73 -3.35 3.41
C SER A 93 -16.94 -1.85 3.64
N PHE A 94 -16.60 -1.06 2.62
CA PHE A 94 -16.68 0.39 2.62
C PHE A 94 -17.66 0.82 1.54
N ASP A 95 -18.73 1.50 1.92
CA ASP A 95 -19.78 1.93 0.98
C ASP A 95 -19.33 3.05 0.06
N ASP A 96 -18.39 3.89 0.53
CA ASP A 96 -17.79 4.93 -0.28
C ASP A 96 -16.39 5.30 0.23
N LEU A 97 -15.36 5.01 -0.55
CA LEU A 97 -13.99 5.42 -0.28
C LEU A 97 -13.79 6.94 -0.37
N CYS A 98 -14.67 7.67 -1.08
CA CYS A 98 -14.57 9.13 -1.16
C CYS A 98 -14.76 9.82 0.20
N HIS A 99 -15.41 9.17 1.17
CA HIS A 99 -15.54 9.68 2.54
C HIS A 99 -14.22 9.74 3.32
N TYR A 100 -13.18 9.05 2.84
CA TYR A 100 -11.86 9.00 3.50
C TYR A 100 -10.85 9.96 2.87
N GLY A 101 -11.26 10.77 1.88
CA GLY A 101 -10.44 11.84 1.32
C GLY A 101 -10.33 13.05 2.24
N ILE A 102 -9.49 14.02 1.87
CA ILE A 102 -9.40 15.30 2.61
C ILE A 102 -10.73 16.06 2.47
N PRO A 103 -11.33 16.50 3.60
CA PRO A 103 -12.58 17.26 3.60
C PRO A 103 -12.55 18.52 2.72
N ASN A 104 -13.71 18.92 2.18
CA ASN A 104 -13.82 20.08 1.29
C ASN A 104 -13.43 21.42 1.94
N ASN A 105 -13.56 21.53 3.26
CA ASN A 105 -13.18 22.71 4.04
C ASN A 105 -11.68 22.77 4.37
N GLU A 106 -10.91 21.73 4.07
CA GLU A 106 -9.46 21.67 4.29
C GLU A 106 -8.72 21.76 2.95
N THR A 107 -7.52 22.36 2.96
CA THR A 107 -6.65 22.41 1.78
C THR A 107 -5.97 21.06 1.58
N CYS A 108 -5.79 20.62 0.32
CA CYS A 108 -4.95 19.45 0.05
C CYS A 108 -3.52 19.69 0.56
N PRO A 109 -2.79 18.66 1.02
CA PRO A 109 -1.38 18.82 1.37
C PRO A 109 -0.56 19.39 0.20
N ASP A 110 0.43 20.23 0.49
CA ASP A 110 1.21 20.96 -0.52
C ASP A 110 1.84 20.02 -1.56
N ASP A 111 2.29 18.84 -1.15
CA ASP A 111 2.86 17.85 -2.06
C ASP A 111 1.85 17.38 -3.11
N PHE A 112 0.57 17.21 -2.74
CA PHE A 112 -0.48 16.79 -3.68
C PHE A 112 -0.74 17.90 -4.71
N ILE A 113 -0.80 19.16 -4.26
CA ILE A 113 -1.00 20.32 -5.13
C ILE A 113 0.18 20.46 -6.10
N LYS A 114 1.41 20.43 -5.59
CA LYS A 114 2.64 20.58 -6.37
C LYS A 114 2.80 19.49 -7.44
N ASN A 115 2.36 18.28 -7.14
CA ASN A 115 2.44 17.14 -8.07
C ASN A 115 1.15 16.94 -8.88
N ASN A 116 0.18 17.85 -8.78
CA ASN A 116 -1.11 17.77 -9.48
C ASN A 116 -1.84 16.43 -9.26
N VAL A 117 -1.76 15.89 -8.04
CA VAL A 117 -2.43 14.66 -7.62
C VAL A 117 -3.69 15.04 -6.83
N PRO A 118 -4.88 14.60 -7.24
CA PRO A 118 -6.11 14.90 -6.50
C PRO A 118 -6.10 14.20 -5.14
N CYS A 119 -6.42 14.96 -4.08
CA CYS A 119 -6.43 14.45 -2.70
C CYS A 119 -7.84 14.06 -2.18
N ARG A 120 -8.86 14.22 -3.02
CA ARG A 120 -10.28 13.95 -2.73
C ARG A 120 -11.04 13.66 -4.02
N CYS A 121 -12.23 13.11 -3.90
CA CYS A 121 -13.13 12.94 -5.03
C CYS A 121 -13.75 14.30 -5.46
N PRO A 122 -14.09 14.47 -6.75
CA PRO A 122 -13.87 13.53 -7.84
C PRO A 122 -12.39 13.47 -8.27
N ILE A 123 -11.92 12.28 -8.67
CA ILE A 123 -10.61 12.10 -9.31
C ILE A 123 -10.84 12.08 -10.83
N PRO A 124 -10.40 13.11 -11.57
CA PRO A 124 -10.59 13.15 -13.02
C PRO A 124 -9.87 12.02 -13.75
N THR A 125 -10.26 11.77 -15.00
CA THR A 125 -9.46 10.91 -15.89
C THR A 125 -8.05 11.47 -16.07
N GLY A 126 -7.05 10.58 -16.02
CA GLY A 126 -5.66 10.97 -16.12
C GLY A 126 -4.70 9.94 -15.54
N ASN A 127 -3.43 10.34 -15.49
CA ASN A 127 -2.33 9.56 -14.94
C ASN A 127 -1.73 10.33 -13.76
N TYR A 128 -1.70 9.69 -12.60
CA TYR A 128 -1.22 10.27 -11.35
C TYR A 128 -0.11 9.41 -10.79
N THR A 129 0.94 10.04 -10.26
CA THR A 129 2.07 9.34 -9.64
C THR A 129 2.28 9.88 -8.24
N ILE A 130 2.33 8.97 -7.28
CA ILE A 130 2.69 9.25 -5.89
C ILE A 130 4.14 8.79 -5.71
N ASN A 131 5.02 9.76 -5.41
CA ASN A 131 6.42 9.50 -5.14
C ASN A 131 6.63 9.18 -3.66
N PRO A 132 7.67 8.40 -3.29
CA PRO A 132 7.91 8.05 -1.89
C PRO A 132 8.24 9.27 -1.02
N ASP A 133 8.73 10.35 -1.62
CA ASP A 133 9.02 11.62 -0.93
C ASP A 133 7.77 12.46 -0.66
N MET A 134 6.63 12.12 -1.28
CA MET A 134 5.34 12.75 -0.98
C MET A 134 4.93 12.33 0.43
N GLN A 135 4.82 13.30 1.33
CA GLN A 135 4.50 13.00 2.73
C GLN A 135 3.03 12.68 2.88
N VAL A 136 2.69 11.39 2.81
CA VAL A 136 1.38 10.90 3.22
C VAL A 136 1.42 10.70 4.73
N ARG A 137 0.81 11.64 5.48
CA ARG A 137 0.60 11.44 6.92
C ARG A 137 -0.47 10.36 7.11
N ILE A 138 -0.05 9.16 7.47
CA ILE A 138 -0.95 8.12 7.95
C ILE A 138 -1.27 8.47 9.40
N ILE A 139 -2.52 8.86 9.67
CA ILE A 139 -3.05 9.16 11.01
C ILE A 139 -3.29 7.86 11.77
#